data_AF-A0A1H5XXZ0-F1
#
_entry.id   AF-A0A1H5XXZ0-F1
#
_cell.length_a   1.000
_cell.length_b   1.000
_cell.length_c   1.000
_cell.angle_alpha   90.00
_cell.angle_beta   90.00
_cell.angle_gamma   90.00
#
_symmetry.space_group_name_H-M   'P 1'
#
loop_
_entity.id
_entity.type
_entity.pdbx_description
1 polymer ?
#
loop_
_entity_poly.entity_id
_entity_poly.type
_entity_poly.pdbx_seq_one_letter_code
_entity_poly.pdbx_strand_id
1 'polypeptide(L)' 'MNANRLINMVIRQVLRRFINFGINAGIDAYASRGQARDPERRPAPDERAQRRQAKQTARRVRQMAKLTRRIGRF' A
#
# COMPACT_ATOMS: atom_id res chain seq x y z
N MET A 1 -32.77 13.49 -2.47
CA MET A 1 -31.61 12.74 -3.02
C MET A 1 -30.37 13.06 -2.22
N ASN A 2 -29.62 12.07 -1.75
CA ASN A 2 -29.93 11.48 -0.46
C ASN A 2 -28.82 11.93 0.48
N ALA A 3 -29.14 12.71 1.51
CA ALA A 3 -28.18 13.04 2.57
C ALA A 3 -27.50 11.77 3.12
N ASN A 4 -28.21 10.64 3.14
CA ASN A 4 -27.67 9.33 3.47
C ASN A 4 -26.51 8.89 2.54
N ARG A 5 -26.53 9.22 1.24
CA ARG A 5 -25.41 8.91 0.33
C ARG A 5 -24.18 9.75 0.65
N LEU A 6 -24.38 11.04 0.97
CA LEU A 6 -23.30 11.95 1.36
C LEU A 6 -22.66 11.49 2.69
N ILE A 7 -23.48 11.19 3.69
CA ILE A 7 -23.04 10.67 4.99
C ILE A 7 -22.29 9.35 4.82
N ASN A 8 -22.83 8.41 4.03
CA ASN A 8 -22.16 7.14 3.78
C ASN A 8 -20.85 7.30 2.98
N MET A 9 -20.69 8.35 2.18
CA MET A 9 -19.43 8.65 1.50
C MET A 9 -18.39 9.21 2.47
N VAL A 10 -18.80 10.16 3.32
CA VAL A 10 -17.93 10.79 4.31
C VAL A 10 -17.44 9.76 5.34
N ILE A 11 -18.35 8.98 5.92
CA ILE A 11 -17.99 7.92 6.88
C ILE A 11 -17.01 6.93 6.24
N ARG A 12 -17.26 6.49 5.01
CA ARG A 12 -16.35 5.56 4.31
C ARG A 12 -15.01 6.19 3.97
N GLN A 13 -14.94 7.48 3.64
CA GLN A 13 -13.67 8.18 3.41
C GLN A 13 -12.87 8.36 4.69
N VAL A 14 -13.53 8.75 5.80
CA VAL A 14 -12.90 8.90 7.10
C VAL A 14 -12.42 7.54 7.61
N LEU A 15 -13.27 6.52 7.56
CA LEU A 15 -12.90 5.17 7.98
C LEU A 15 -11.78 4.59 7.13
N ARG A 16 -11.80 4.76 5.80
CA ARG A 16 -10.68 4.34 4.93
C ARG A 16 -9.39 5.08 5.26
N ARG A 17 -9.44 6.40 5.48
CA ARG A 17 -8.24 7.16 5.85
C ARG A 17 -7.72 6.70 7.20
N PHE A 18 -8.59 6.61 8.21
CA PHE A 18 -8.23 6.16 9.55
C PHE A 18 -7.65 4.75 9.55
N ILE A 19 -8.28 3.81 8.85
CA ILE A 19 -7.77 2.44 8.68
C ILE A 19 -6.45 2.47 7.90
N ASN A 20 -6.32 3.22 6.82
CA ASN A 20 -5.05 3.28 6.10
C ASN A 20 -3.93 3.89 6.95
N PHE A 21 -4.20 4.90 7.76
CA PHE A 21 -3.21 5.47 8.68
C PHE A 21 -2.91 4.51 9.85
N GLY A 22 -3.94 3.91 10.46
CA GLY A 22 -3.82 2.99 11.59
C GLY A 22 -3.25 1.62 11.24
N ILE A 23 -3.56 1.09 10.06
CA ILE A 23 -2.97 -0.14 9.53
C ILE A 23 -1.57 0.13 8.99
N ASN A 24 -1.28 1.24 8.31
CA ASN A 24 0.10 1.50 7.88
C ASN A 24 1.00 1.76 9.09
N ALA A 25 0.59 2.59 10.05
CA ALA A 25 1.36 2.82 11.27
C ALA A 25 1.39 1.57 12.15
N GLY A 26 0.29 0.82 12.22
CA GLY A 26 0.18 -0.43 12.98
C GLY A 26 1.04 -1.53 12.37
N ILE A 27 0.93 -1.81 11.08
CA ILE A 27 1.77 -2.80 10.39
C ILE A 27 3.22 -2.34 10.37
N ASP A 28 3.54 -1.07 10.15
CA ASP A 28 4.93 -0.61 10.16
C ASP A 28 5.49 -0.68 11.60
N ALA A 29 4.70 -0.35 12.63
CA ALA A 29 5.09 -0.54 14.02
C ALA A 29 5.13 -2.01 14.46
N TYR A 30 4.23 -2.88 13.99
CA TYR A 30 4.22 -4.33 14.28
C TYR A 30 5.30 -5.06 13.50
N ALA A 31 5.57 -4.67 12.25
CA ALA A 31 6.70 -5.16 11.47
C ALA A 31 8.02 -4.69 12.08
N SER A 32 8.10 -3.43 12.50
CA SER A 32 9.27 -2.89 13.22
C SER A 32 9.43 -3.50 14.61
N ARG A 33 8.34 -3.80 15.33
CA ARG A 33 8.37 -4.39 16.68
C ARG A 33 8.55 -5.91 16.65
N GLY A 34 8.12 -6.56 15.56
CA GLY A 34 8.47 -7.94 15.22
C GLY A 34 9.92 -8.06 14.78
N GLN A 35 10.49 -7.04 14.12
CA GLN A 35 11.94 -6.92 13.88
C GLN A 35 12.71 -6.56 15.16
N ALA A 36 12.16 -5.76 16.07
CA ALA A 36 12.85 -5.32 17.28
C ALA A 36 12.92 -6.40 18.39
N ARG A 37 12.06 -7.42 18.35
CA ARG A 37 12.16 -8.59 19.25
C ARG A 37 13.27 -9.57 18.85
N ASP A 38 13.84 -9.42 17.66
CA ASP A 38 14.97 -10.19 17.16
C ASP A 38 16.06 -9.22 16.65
N PRO A 39 16.94 -8.69 17.50
CA PRO A 39 18.03 -7.81 17.06
C PRO A 39 19.01 -8.47 16.07
N GLU A 40 18.94 -9.79 15.88
CA GLU A 40 19.65 -10.52 14.81
C GLU A 40 18.95 -10.48 13.44
N ARG A 41 17.64 -10.17 13.38
CA ARG A 41 16.95 -9.88 12.11
C ARG A 41 17.15 -8.42 11.71
N ARG A 42 18.41 -8.07 11.46
CA ARG A 42 18.71 -7.04 10.43
C ARG A 42 17.84 -7.39 9.22
N PRO A 43 17.20 -6.43 8.52
CA PRO A 43 16.42 -6.76 7.33
C PRO A 43 17.35 -7.58 6.44
N ALA A 44 17.05 -8.87 6.29
CA ALA A 44 17.94 -9.79 5.62
C ALA A 44 18.28 -9.17 4.25
N PRO A 45 19.49 -9.35 3.71
CA PRO A 45 19.83 -8.90 2.35
C PRO A 45 18.71 -9.24 1.35
N ASP A 46 18.05 -10.38 1.59
CA ASP A 46 16.89 -10.88 0.87
C ASP A 46 15.65 -10.01 0.97
N GLU A 47 15.31 -9.40 2.10
CA GLU A 47 14.11 -8.56 2.22
C GLU A 47 14.30 -7.23 1.47
N ARG A 48 15.52 -6.69 1.48
CA ARG A 48 15.88 -5.50 0.68
C ARG A 48 15.90 -5.84 -0.80
N ALA A 49 16.42 -7.01 -1.18
CA ALA A 49 16.41 -7.50 -2.56
C ALA A 49 14.98 -7.73 -3.06
N GLN A 50 14.12 -8.36 -2.26
CA GLN A 50 12.70 -8.58 -2.55
C GLN A 50 11.95 -7.26 -2.70
N ARG A 51 12.17 -6.28 -1.80
CA ARG A 51 11.56 -4.95 -1.95
C ARG A 51 12.03 -4.22 -3.22
N ARG A 52 13.30 -4.39 -3.62
CA ARG A 52 13.84 -3.83 -4.87
C ARG A 52 13.23 -4.49 -6.10
N GLN A 53 13.14 -5.82 -6.11
CA GLN A 53 12.49 -6.59 -7.19
C GLN A 53 11.00 -6.23 -7.29
N ALA A 54 10.27 -6.20 -6.19
CA ALA A 54 8.87 -5.80 -6.15
C ALA A 54 8.66 -4.37 -6.68
N LYS A 55 9.53 -3.42 -6.33
CA LYS A 55 9.49 -2.05 -6.87
C LYS A 55 9.75 -2.01 -8.38
N GLN A 56 10.67 -2.82 -8.90
CA GLN A 56 10.95 -2.89 -10.34
C GLN A 56 9.78 -3.50 -11.11
N THR A 57 9.21 -4.60 -10.61
CA THR A 57 8.01 -5.23 -11.18
C THR A 57 6.84 -4.26 -11.19
N ALA A 58 6.59 -3.57 -10.07
CA ALA A 58 5.53 -2.56 -9.98
C ALA A 58 5.74 -1.41 -10.98
N ARG A 59 6.99 -0.98 -11.23
CA ARG A 59 7.29 0.04 -12.25
C ARG A 59 6.97 -0.44 -13.66
N ARG A 60 7.36 -1.67 -14.03
CA ARG A 60 7.04 -2.26 -15.34
C ARG A 60 5.54 -2.42 -15.53
N VAL A 61 4.83 -2.95 -14.54
CA VAL A 61 3.36 -3.09 -14.58
C VAL A 61 2.69 -1.72 -14.79
N ARG A 62 3.15 -0.67 -14.10
CA ARG A 62 2.62 0.70 -14.30
C ARG A 62 2.88 1.24 -15.70
N GLN A 63 4.03 0.95 -16.30
CA GLN A 63 4.35 1.37 -17.66
C GLN A 63 3.46 0.65 -18.67
N MET A 64 3.31 -0.66 -18.54
CA MET A 64 2.43 -1.47 -19.38
C MET A 64 0.98 -1.00 -19.25
N ALA A 65 0.48 -0.82 -18.02
CA ALA A 65 -0.87 -0.32 -17.78
C ALA A 65 -1.11 1.07 -18.41
N LYS A 66 -0.10 1.95 -18.42
CA LYS A 66 -0.19 3.26 -19.11
C LYS A 66 -0.28 3.10 -20.63
N LEU A 67 0.48 2.18 -21.21
CA LEU A 67 0.40 1.88 -22.65
C LEU A 67 -0.96 1.28 -23.00
N THR A 68 -1.40 0.25 -22.27
CA THR A 68 -2.70 -0.40 -22.45
C THR A 68 -3.84 0.61 -22.36
N ARG A 69 -3.77 1.56 -21.41
CA ARG A 69 -4.77 2.62 -21.25
C ARG A 69 -4.78 3.64 -22.40
N ARG A 70 -3.67 3.82 -23.11
CA ARG A 70 -3.60 4.70 -24.29
C ARG A 70 -4.10 3.98 -25.53
N ILE A 71 -3.77 2.70 -25.68
CA ILE A 71 -4.19 1.86 -26.81
C ILE A 71 -5.70 1.63 -26.76
N GLY A 72 -6.26 1.26 -25.60
CA GLY A 72 -7.70 1.04 -25.44
C GLY A 72 -8.55 2.32 -25.31
N ARG A 73 -7.98 3.50 -25.63
CA ARG A 73 -8.72 4.77 -25.67
C ARG A 73 -9.04 5.22 -27.11
N PHE A 74 -8.49 4.52 -28.11
CA PHE A 74 -8.96 4.58 -29.49
C PHE A 74 -9.96 3.44 -29.72
#